data_AF-A0A6B1KIX0-F1
#
_entry.id   AF-A0A6B1KIX0-F1
#
_cell.length_a   1.000
_cell.length_b   1.000
_cell.length_c   1.000
_cell.angle_alpha   90.00
_cell.angle_beta   90.00
_cell.angle_gamma   90.00
#
_symmetry.space_group_name_H-M   'P 1'
#
loop_
_entity.id
_entity.type
_entity.pdbx_description
1 polymer ?
#
loop_
_entity_poly.entity_id
_entity_poly.type
_entity_poly.pdbx_seq_one_letter_code
_entity_poly.pdbx_strand_id
1 'polypeptide(L)'
;MPGARPADLCELLDRRRIPTGTPILLDEAMRPVEPLSSWFRVIGQQGLDAKTMRAYAYTVLMLLNFLTVRGLDLRLATENDVLEFRRWRREDAEETVGEATWDRDAAAIGGLYDYLAQVGYVSGRPWRATGRGESLGSGVSRDPRVRHMELDQYLFFRDVGFGGLEPGGGLHLGFRGWRPHRNRSALELALMTGMRIQEWSTLLLPELGLTGGRRPVVTDVDLAACAKYGRPRSVYVPRDAMELLDPYLLLERPGIVATAQRTLRRQVRDLFVVQRIEGDGTRVRGVLEGVRVTRVMKDMKPGLRRITVLETGGGLDPLALFIGQGGRMLTGSGWD
;
A
#
# COMPACT_ATOMS: atom_id res chain seq x y z
N MET A 1 29.81 9.68 23.14
CA MET A 1 28.74 8.71 23.44
C MET A 1 29.14 7.39 22.82
N PRO A 2 29.41 6.32 23.59
CA PRO A 2 29.64 5.01 23.02
C PRO A 2 28.37 4.60 22.27
N GLY A 3 28.50 4.16 21.01
CA GLY A 3 27.36 3.69 20.23
C GLY A 3 26.71 2.49 20.92
N ALA A 4 25.38 2.50 21.04
CA ALA A 4 24.64 1.35 21.53
C ALA A 4 24.96 0.11 20.68
N ARG A 5 25.11 -1.05 21.32
CA ARG A 5 25.38 -2.29 20.59
C ARG A 5 24.16 -2.61 19.71
N PRO A 6 24.33 -3.20 18.52
CA PRO A 6 23.22 -3.52 17.63
C PRO A 6 22.11 -4.35 18.29
N ALA A 7 22.46 -5.28 19.18
CA ALA A 7 21.50 -6.10 19.92
C ALA A 7 20.61 -5.27 20.87
N ASP A 8 21.21 -4.30 21.58
CA ASP A 8 20.49 -3.41 22.49
C ASP A 8 19.53 -2.49 21.71
N LEU A 9 19.91 -2.11 20.48
CA LEU A 9 19.06 -1.34 19.57
C LEU A 9 17.88 -2.16 19.03
N CYS A 10 18.10 -3.40 18.62
CA CYS A 10 17.03 -4.32 18.19
C CYS A 10 16.00 -4.52 19.31
N GLU A 11 16.46 -4.82 20.53
CA GLU A 11 15.58 -5.00 21.69
C GLU A 11 14.79 -3.72 22.02
N LEU A 12 15.41 -2.54 21.89
CA LEU A 12 14.73 -1.27 22.09
C LEU A 12 13.66 -1.03 21.03
N LEU A 13 13.94 -1.29 19.75
CA LEU A 13 12.99 -1.13 18.65
C LEU A 13 11.80 -2.08 18.79
N ASP A 14 12.06 -3.34 19.17
CA ASP A 14 11.02 -4.34 19.43
C ASP A 14 10.11 -3.93 20.58
N ARG A 15 10.69 -3.45 21.68
CA ARG A 15 9.92 -2.92 22.83
C ARG A 15 9.07 -1.71 22.46
N ARG A 16 9.58 -0.84 21.59
CA ARG A 16 8.89 0.38 21.15
C ARG A 16 7.84 0.10 20.07
N ARG A 17 7.83 -1.09 19.49
CA ARG A 17 6.90 -1.53 18.42
C ARG A 17 6.73 -0.48 17.34
N ILE A 18 7.85 0.07 16.84
CA ILE A 18 7.82 1.10 15.80
C ILE A 18 7.41 0.44 14.49
N PRO A 19 6.26 0.81 13.89
CA PRO A 19 5.83 0.19 12.65
C PRO A 19 6.78 0.49 11.49
N THR A 20 6.92 -0.48 10.59
CA THR A 20 7.69 -0.28 9.36
C THR A 20 7.12 0.89 8.55
N GLY A 21 8.00 1.80 8.12
CA GLY A 21 7.63 2.98 7.35
C GLY A 21 7.25 4.21 8.18
N THR A 22 7.41 4.17 9.52
CA THR A 22 7.30 5.37 10.37
C THR A 22 8.34 6.42 9.96
N PRO A 23 7.92 7.64 9.57
CA PRO A 23 8.84 8.73 9.24
C PRO A 23 9.64 9.21 10.45
N ILE A 24 10.88 9.63 10.20
CA ILE A 24 11.73 10.34 11.16
C ILE A 24 12.23 11.60 10.46
N LEU A 25 11.95 12.77 11.03
CA LEU A 25 12.50 14.03 10.54
C LEU A 25 13.84 14.28 11.24
N LEU A 26 14.85 14.64 10.47
CA LEU A 26 16.21 14.85 10.96
C LEU A 26 16.63 16.30 10.74
N ASP A 27 17.33 16.87 11.73
CA ASP A 27 18.00 18.17 11.58
C ASP A 27 19.34 18.02 10.83
N GLU A 28 20.03 19.14 10.62
CA GLU A 28 21.35 19.16 9.95
C GLU A 28 22.43 18.34 10.71
N ALA A 29 22.25 18.14 12.01
CA ALA A 29 23.12 17.32 12.84
C ALA A 29 22.70 15.84 12.89
N MET A 30 21.77 15.42 12.02
CA MET A 30 21.20 14.06 11.96
C MET A 30 20.50 13.63 13.24
N ARG A 31 19.94 14.58 13.99
CA ARG A 31 19.17 14.32 15.21
C ARG A 31 17.66 14.35 14.91
N PRO A 32 16.86 13.48 15.54
CA PRO A 32 15.41 13.53 15.41
C PRO A 32 14.84 14.89 15.83
N VAL A 33 14.04 15.50 14.96
CA VAL A 33 13.32 16.74 15.25
C VAL A 33 12.11 16.40 16.12
N GLU A 34 12.10 16.88 17.36
CA GLU A 34 10.99 16.72 18.29
C GLU A 34 10.18 18.02 18.41
N PRO A 35 8.87 17.96 18.68
CA PRO A 35 8.06 16.76 18.98
C PRO A 35 7.55 15.97 17.75
N LEU A 36 7.98 16.33 16.53
CA LEU A 36 7.43 15.78 15.28
C LEU A 36 7.75 14.30 15.08
N SER A 37 8.98 13.88 15.38
CA SER A 37 9.38 12.48 15.28
C SER A 37 8.57 11.60 16.24
N SER A 38 8.25 12.11 17.43
CA SER A 38 7.33 11.44 18.35
C SER A 38 5.89 11.38 17.84
N TRP A 39 5.40 12.42 17.14
CA TRP A 39 4.07 12.38 16.51
C TRP A 39 3.95 11.25 15.48
N PHE A 40 4.92 11.12 14.57
CA PHE A 40 4.94 10.03 13.58
C PHE A 40 4.95 8.65 14.23
N ARG A 41 5.66 8.49 15.35
CA ARG A 41 5.63 7.26 16.14
C ARG A 41 4.23 6.99 16.70
N VAL A 42 3.55 7.99 17.25
CA VAL A 42 2.20 7.85 17.83
C VAL A 42 1.19 7.46 16.76
N ILE A 43 1.11 8.18 15.64
CA ILE A 43 0.15 7.86 14.57
C ILE A 43 0.45 6.51 13.91
N GLY A 44 1.72 6.12 13.84
CA GLY A 44 2.12 4.78 13.43
C GLY A 44 1.59 3.72 14.39
N GLN A 45 1.78 3.90 15.69
CA GLN A 45 1.27 2.97 16.72
C GLN A 45 -0.27 2.88 16.73
N GLN A 46 -0.97 3.95 16.35
CA GLN A 46 -2.42 3.97 16.13
C GLN A 46 -2.85 3.23 14.85
N GLY A 47 -1.90 2.75 14.03
CA GLY A 47 -2.17 1.91 12.87
C GLY A 47 -2.34 2.65 11.56
N LEU A 48 -1.94 3.92 11.48
CA LEU A 48 -1.97 4.67 10.22
C LEU A 48 -1.07 4.01 9.17
N ASP A 49 -1.54 3.95 7.92
CA ASP A 49 -0.80 3.29 6.84
C ASP A 49 0.50 4.05 6.49
N ALA A 50 1.55 3.30 6.11
CA ALA A 50 2.86 3.85 5.79
C ALA A 50 2.83 4.85 4.62
N LYS A 51 1.97 4.63 3.62
CA LYS A 51 1.80 5.57 2.49
C LYS A 51 1.20 6.90 2.97
N THR A 52 0.21 6.83 3.86
CA THR A 52 -0.40 8.02 4.46
C THR A 52 0.58 8.74 5.37
N MET A 53 1.31 8.03 6.23
CA MET A 53 2.37 8.63 7.06
C MET A 53 3.44 9.33 6.21
N ARG A 54 3.88 8.70 5.10
CA ARG A 54 4.82 9.32 4.17
C ARG A 54 4.27 10.61 3.57
N ALA A 55 3.01 10.61 3.13
CA ALA A 55 2.37 11.82 2.63
C ALA A 55 2.31 12.92 3.70
N TYR A 56 1.92 12.57 4.93
CA TYR A 56 1.90 13.51 6.07
C TYR A 56 3.29 14.08 6.37
N ALA A 57 4.34 13.26 6.29
CA ALA A 57 5.72 13.72 6.48
C ALA A 57 6.14 14.78 5.47
N TYR A 58 5.80 14.61 4.19
CA TYR A 58 6.06 15.63 3.18
C TYR A 58 5.25 16.90 3.43
N THR A 59 3.96 16.78 3.77
CA THR A 59 3.12 17.95 4.11
C THR A 59 3.73 18.73 5.27
N VAL A 60 4.13 18.05 6.34
CA VAL A 60 4.71 18.68 7.53
C VAL A 60 6.06 19.30 7.23
N LEU A 61 6.91 18.65 6.42
CA LEU A 61 8.19 19.22 6.00
C LEU A 61 7.99 20.49 5.17
N MET A 62 7.03 20.50 4.23
CA MET A 62 6.69 21.69 3.45
C MET A 62 6.20 22.84 4.35
N LEU A 63 5.31 22.54 5.31
CA LEU A 63 4.83 23.55 6.27
C LEU A 63 5.98 24.12 7.11
N LEU A 64 6.85 23.27 7.63
CA LEU A 64 8.01 23.71 8.41
C LEU A 64 8.92 24.63 7.61
N ASN A 65 9.26 24.25 6.38
CA ASN A 65 10.10 25.09 5.51
C ASN A 65 9.41 26.43 5.22
N PHE A 66 8.11 26.40 4.96
CA PHE A 66 7.33 27.61 4.69
C PHE A 66 7.30 28.59 5.87
N LEU A 67 7.18 28.08 7.10
CA LEU A 67 7.22 28.87 8.33
C LEU A 67 8.65 29.36 8.63
N THR A 68 9.66 28.50 8.43
CA THR A 68 11.06 28.82 8.72
C THR A 68 11.56 30.00 7.86
N VAL A 69 11.20 30.04 6.58
CA VAL A 69 11.51 31.17 5.68
C VAL A 69 10.91 32.49 6.17
N ARG A 70 9.82 32.44 6.95
CA ARG A 70 9.16 33.60 7.58
C ARG A 70 9.67 33.88 9.00
N GLY A 71 10.68 33.16 9.48
CA GLY A 71 11.18 33.28 10.85
C GLY A 71 10.19 32.77 11.91
N LEU A 72 9.24 31.92 11.52
CA LEU A 72 8.21 31.35 12.39
C LEU A 72 8.48 29.86 12.63
N ASP A 73 7.96 29.35 13.74
CA ASP A 73 7.86 27.93 14.04
C ASP A 73 6.39 27.51 14.22
N LEU A 74 6.16 26.22 14.50
CA LEU A 74 4.81 25.69 14.73
C LEU A 74 4.12 26.28 15.97
N ARG A 75 4.86 26.89 16.91
CA ARG A 75 4.28 27.49 18.13
C ARG A 75 3.78 28.90 17.87
N LEU A 76 4.51 29.65 17.04
CA LEU A 76 4.23 31.03 16.72
C LEU A 76 3.27 31.18 15.53
N ALA A 77 3.07 30.12 14.74
CA ALA A 77 2.17 30.14 13.61
C ALA A 77 0.73 30.50 14.02
N THR A 78 0.16 31.48 13.31
CA THR A 78 -1.21 31.97 13.47
C THR A 78 -2.15 31.36 12.43
N GLU A 79 -3.46 31.61 12.56
CA GLU A 79 -4.45 31.25 11.53
C GLU A 79 -4.05 31.81 10.16
N ASN A 80 -3.57 33.05 10.11
CA ASN A 80 -3.16 33.68 8.86
C ASN A 80 -2.02 32.93 8.19
N ASP A 81 -0.98 32.55 8.95
CA ASP A 81 0.20 31.84 8.39
C ASP A 81 -0.18 30.50 7.76
N VAL A 82 -1.12 29.78 8.36
CA VAL A 82 -1.61 28.50 7.82
C VAL A 82 -2.51 28.71 6.60
N LEU A 83 -3.28 29.80 6.56
CA LEU A 83 -4.04 30.20 5.36
C LEU A 83 -3.12 30.69 4.23
N GLU A 84 -2.01 31.35 4.55
CA GLU A 84 -1.00 31.70 3.56
C GLU A 84 -0.31 30.46 3.00
N PHE A 85 0.00 29.49 3.87
CA PHE A 85 0.53 28.19 3.43
C PHE A 85 -0.45 27.50 2.48
N ARG A 86 -1.75 27.53 2.79
CA ARG A 86 -2.80 27.00 1.91
C ARG A 86 -2.79 27.66 0.54
N ARG A 87 -2.78 29.00 0.50
CA ARG A 87 -2.78 29.78 -0.74
C ARG A 87 -1.53 29.44 -1.55
N TRP A 88 -0.35 29.53 -0.93
CA TRP A 88 0.92 29.19 -1.57
C TRP A 88 0.91 27.77 -2.13
N ARG A 89 0.47 26.78 -1.34
CA ARG A 89 0.43 25.36 -1.75
C ARG A 89 -0.47 25.10 -2.97
N ARG A 90 -1.51 25.91 -3.16
CA ARG A 90 -2.52 25.76 -4.21
C ARG A 90 -2.30 26.66 -5.43
N GLU A 91 -1.59 27.77 -5.27
CA GLU A 91 -1.50 28.83 -6.29
C GLU A 91 -0.05 29.14 -6.68
N ASP A 92 0.88 29.13 -5.73
CA ASP A 92 2.24 29.68 -5.92
C ASP A 92 3.38 28.65 -5.84
N ALA A 93 3.11 27.43 -5.35
CA ALA A 93 4.10 26.36 -5.28
C ALA A 93 4.50 25.89 -6.67
N GLU A 94 5.76 25.46 -6.83
CA GLU A 94 6.29 24.92 -8.09
C GLU A 94 5.40 23.79 -8.66
N GLU A 95 4.91 22.92 -7.77
CA GLU A 95 3.86 21.96 -8.07
C GLU A 95 2.61 22.28 -7.25
N THR A 96 1.65 22.99 -7.83
CA THR A 96 0.38 23.30 -7.17
C THR A 96 -0.50 22.07 -6.99
N VAL A 97 -1.41 22.11 -6.00
CA VAL A 97 -2.31 20.98 -5.73
C VAL A 97 -3.78 21.32 -5.82
N GLY A 98 -4.52 20.35 -6.35
CA GLY A 98 -5.97 20.33 -6.31
C GLY A 98 -6.53 20.07 -4.91
N GLU A 99 -7.84 20.28 -4.79
CA GLU A 99 -8.61 20.23 -3.55
C GLU A 99 -8.43 18.93 -2.75
N ALA A 100 -8.54 17.77 -3.38
CA ALA A 100 -8.40 16.48 -2.70
C ALA A 100 -7.00 16.26 -2.07
N THR A 101 -5.96 16.83 -2.68
CA THR A 101 -4.61 16.77 -2.13
C THR A 101 -4.43 17.75 -0.99
N TRP A 102 -5.04 18.93 -1.10
CA TRP A 102 -5.09 19.89 -0.01
C TRP A 102 -5.88 19.36 1.21
N ASP A 103 -7.01 18.66 1.03
CA ASP A 103 -7.77 18.09 2.16
C ASP A 103 -6.95 17.11 2.99
N ARG A 104 -6.10 16.32 2.32
CA ARG A 104 -5.15 15.44 3.00
C ARG A 104 -4.08 16.24 3.75
N ASP A 105 -3.57 17.30 3.14
CA ASP A 105 -2.58 18.17 3.76
C ASP A 105 -3.18 18.85 5.01
N ALA A 106 -4.40 19.37 4.91
CA ALA A 106 -5.16 19.92 6.01
C ALA A 106 -5.39 18.90 7.14
N ALA A 107 -5.76 17.66 6.81
CA ALA A 107 -5.92 16.59 7.81
C ALA A 107 -4.60 16.25 8.52
N ALA A 108 -3.47 16.25 7.79
CA ALA A 108 -2.14 16.04 8.38
C ALA A 108 -1.79 17.16 9.36
N ILE A 109 -2.01 18.41 8.94
CA ILE A 109 -1.73 19.62 9.73
C ILE A 109 -2.64 19.66 10.97
N GLY A 110 -3.93 19.37 10.83
CA GLY A 110 -4.86 19.25 11.95
C GLY A 110 -4.44 18.18 12.96
N GLY A 111 -4.14 16.97 12.49
CA GLY A 111 -3.67 15.88 13.37
C GLY A 111 -2.34 16.17 14.06
N LEU A 112 -1.45 16.95 13.43
CA LEU A 112 -0.22 17.43 14.06
C LEU A 112 -0.53 18.41 15.19
N TYR A 113 -1.30 19.46 14.93
CA TYR A 113 -1.62 20.47 15.95
C TYR A 113 -2.43 19.89 17.12
N ASP A 114 -3.30 18.91 16.88
CA ASP A 114 -3.98 18.18 17.95
C ASP A 114 -3.00 17.47 18.88
N TYR A 115 -2.01 16.79 18.30
CA TYR A 115 -0.95 16.14 19.07
C TYR A 115 -0.07 17.16 19.80
N LEU A 116 0.33 18.25 19.14
CA LEU A 116 1.11 19.31 19.77
C LEU A 116 0.38 19.94 20.96
N ALA A 117 -0.93 20.14 20.85
CA ALA A 117 -1.76 20.60 21.95
C ALA A 117 -1.83 19.57 23.08
N GLN A 118 -2.01 18.28 22.74
CA GLN A 118 -2.06 17.19 23.70
C GLN A 118 -0.78 17.08 24.55
N VAL A 119 0.39 17.34 23.96
CA VAL A 119 1.68 17.31 24.69
C VAL A 119 2.06 18.67 25.29
N GLY A 120 1.18 19.67 25.24
CA GLY A 120 1.41 21.01 25.77
C GLY A 120 2.46 21.83 25.01
N TYR A 121 2.78 21.45 23.77
CA TYR A 121 3.73 22.20 22.92
C TYR A 121 3.12 23.48 22.35
N VAL A 122 1.80 23.49 22.13
CA VAL A 122 0.97 24.65 21.78
C VAL A 122 -0.30 24.66 22.64
N SER A 123 -1.00 25.79 22.72
CA SER A 123 -2.28 25.88 23.44
C SER A 123 -3.47 25.26 22.69
N GLY A 124 -3.34 25.05 21.38
CA GLY A 124 -4.39 24.53 20.51
C GLY A 124 -4.08 24.71 19.03
N ARG A 125 -5.06 24.41 18.17
CA ARG A 125 -4.97 24.73 16.74
C ARG A 125 -4.98 26.26 16.57
N PRO A 126 -4.18 26.83 15.66
CA PRO A 126 -4.17 28.27 15.44
C PRO A 126 -5.40 28.77 14.67
N TRP A 127 -6.13 27.89 13.97
CA TRP A 127 -7.40 28.21 13.28
C TRP A 127 -8.62 27.64 14.00
N ARG A 128 -9.80 28.21 13.74
CA ARG A 128 -11.06 27.77 14.37
C ARG A 128 -11.65 26.53 13.68
N ALA A 129 -12.21 25.61 14.46
CA ALA A 129 -13.07 24.56 13.92
C ALA A 129 -14.44 25.15 13.55
N THR A 130 -14.86 25.07 12.28
CA THR A 130 -16.22 25.46 11.88
C THR A 130 -17.11 24.22 11.83
N GLY A 131 -18.36 24.34 12.28
CA GLY A 131 -19.30 23.20 12.42
C GLY A 131 -19.74 22.50 11.12
N ARG A 132 -19.08 22.75 9.99
CA ARG A 132 -19.37 22.16 8.66
C ARG A 132 -18.17 21.41 8.04
N GLY A 133 -17.04 21.36 8.74
CA GLY A 133 -15.77 20.81 8.25
C GLY A 133 -14.62 21.61 8.87
N GLU A 134 -13.43 21.02 8.99
CA GLU A 134 -12.26 21.76 9.46
C GLU A 134 -12.06 23.01 8.59
N SER A 135 -11.83 24.21 9.16
CA SER A 135 -11.67 25.48 8.43
C SER A 135 -10.63 25.43 7.29
N LEU A 136 -9.70 24.48 7.37
CA LEU A 136 -8.70 24.22 6.33
C LEU A 136 -9.18 23.25 5.24
N GLY A 137 -10.00 22.24 5.54
CA GLY A 137 -10.50 21.29 4.55
C GLY A 137 -11.74 21.83 3.82
N SER A 138 -11.95 21.44 2.55
CA SER A 138 -13.14 21.87 1.81
C SER A 138 -14.42 21.10 2.18
N GLY A 139 -14.30 20.05 3.01
CA GLY A 139 -15.35 19.08 3.25
C GLY A 139 -15.40 18.06 2.10
N VAL A 140 -16.07 16.93 2.34
CA VAL A 140 -16.07 15.78 1.41
C VAL A 140 -16.43 16.23 -0.01
N SER A 141 -15.46 16.16 -0.94
CA SER A 141 -15.68 16.38 -2.37
C SER A 141 -16.78 15.45 -2.86
N ARG A 142 -17.90 16.03 -3.30
CA ARG A 142 -19.12 15.32 -3.72
C ARG A 142 -19.12 14.94 -5.20
N ASP A 143 -18.10 15.34 -5.96
CA ASP A 143 -18.06 15.16 -7.41
C ASP A 143 -16.86 14.30 -7.82
N PRO A 144 -16.95 12.96 -7.70
CA PRO A 144 -15.95 12.10 -8.31
C PRO A 144 -16.03 12.27 -9.82
N ARG A 145 -15.02 12.92 -10.43
CA ARG A 145 -14.83 12.89 -11.90
C ARG A 145 -14.54 11.46 -12.35
N VAL A 146 -15.58 10.65 -12.48
CA VAL A 146 -15.50 9.32 -13.09
C VAL A 146 -15.30 9.53 -14.58
N ARG A 147 -14.08 9.30 -15.06
CA ARG A 147 -13.80 9.25 -16.50
C ARG A 147 -14.22 7.87 -16.99
N HIS A 148 -15.25 7.83 -17.82
CA HIS A 148 -15.69 6.60 -18.48
C HIS A 148 -14.69 6.25 -19.60
N MET A 149 -14.53 4.95 -19.84
CA MET A 149 -13.72 4.41 -20.93
C MET A 149 -14.66 3.60 -21.82
N GLU A 150 -14.68 3.90 -23.11
CA GLU A 150 -15.45 3.13 -24.09
C GLU A 150 -14.87 1.71 -24.24
N LEU A 151 -15.67 0.77 -24.73
CA LEU A 151 -15.22 -0.62 -24.90
C LEU A 151 -13.96 -0.70 -25.77
N ASP A 152 -13.92 0.02 -26.89
CA ASP A 152 -12.76 0.02 -27.79
C ASP A 152 -11.50 0.59 -27.14
N GLN A 153 -11.66 1.61 -26.28
CA GLN A 153 -10.56 2.17 -25.51
C GLN A 153 -10.04 1.17 -24.48
N TYR A 154 -10.94 0.42 -23.82
CA TYR A 154 -10.55 -0.65 -22.90
C TYR A 154 -9.84 -1.79 -23.63
N LEU A 155 -10.38 -2.25 -24.75
CA LEU A 155 -9.78 -3.32 -25.55
C LEU A 155 -8.38 -2.92 -26.02
N PHE A 156 -8.22 -1.68 -26.51
CA PHE A 156 -6.91 -1.16 -26.88
C PHE A 156 -5.96 -1.11 -25.67
N PHE A 157 -6.39 -0.55 -24.54
CA PHE A 157 -5.59 -0.46 -23.31
C PHE A 157 -5.17 -1.86 -22.81
N ARG A 158 -6.09 -2.82 -22.83
CA ARG A 158 -5.87 -4.19 -22.40
C ARG A 158 -4.91 -4.93 -23.34
N ASP A 159 -5.19 -4.92 -24.64
CA ASP A 159 -4.50 -5.78 -25.61
C ASP A 159 -3.15 -5.18 -26.05
N VAL A 160 -3.09 -3.87 -26.27
CA VAL A 160 -1.86 -3.17 -26.66
C VAL A 160 -1.04 -2.79 -25.42
N GLY A 161 -1.66 -2.10 -24.46
CA GLY A 161 -0.96 -1.58 -23.28
C GLY A 161 -0.46 -2.67 -22.33
N PHE A 162 -1.32 -3.63 -21.98
CA PHE A 162 -1.01 -4.69 -21.02
C PHE A 162 -0.67 -6.03 -21.70
N GLY A 163 -1.27 -6.31 -22.85
CA GLY A 163 -1.15 -7.57 -23.58
C GLY A 163 0.03 -7.62 -24.55
N GLY A 164 0.69 -6.50 -24.84
CA GLY A 164 1.86 -6.47 -25.73
C GLY A 164 1.53 -6.82 -27.18
N LEU A 165 0.30 -6.55 -27.61
CA LEU A 165 -0.09 -6.64 -29.00
C LEU A 165 0.14 -5.30 -29.70
N GLU A 166 0.33 -5.34 -31.01
CA GLU A 166 0.21 -4.16 -31.86
C GLU A 166 -1.28 -3.80 -32.04
N PRO A 167 -1.62 -2.55 -32.42
CA PRO A 167 -3.00 -2.16 -32.67
C PRO A 167 -3.73 -3.05 -33.70
N GLY A 168 -3.00 -3.67 -34.63
CA GLY A 168 -3.53 -4.64 -35.60
C GLY A 168 -3.66 -6.08 -35.07
N GLY A 169 -3.37 -6.34 -33.80
CA GLY A 169 -3.43 -7.67 -33.16
C GLY A 169 -2.18 -8.54 -33.31
N GLY A 170 -1.13 -8.05 -34.00
CA GLY A 170 0.17 -8.71 -34.09
C GLY A 170 0.93 -8.71 -32.76
N LEU A 171 1.98 -9.53 -32.63
CA LEU A 171 2.83 -9.51 -31.44
C LEU A 171 3.81 -8.32 -31.50
N HIS A 172 3.81 -7.48 -30.47
CA HIS A 172 4.76 -6.37 -30.38
C HIS A 172 6.11 -6.87 -29.82
N LEU A 173 7.08 -7.17 -30.69
CA LEU A 173 8.38 -7.74 -30.29
C LEU A 173 9.20 -6.85 -29.35
N GLY A 174 8.99 -5.53 -29.37
CA GLY A 174 9.65 -4.58 -28.48
C GLY A 174 8.95 -4.38 -27.14
N PHE A 175 7.94 -5.20 -26.80
CA PHE A 175 7.07 -4.93 -25.66
C PHE A 175 7.83 -5.05 -24.34
N ARG A 176 7.76 -3.99 -23.53
CA ARG A 176 8.45 -3.92 -22.23
C ARG A 176 7.57 -4.33 -21.05
N GLY A 177 6.25 -4.49 -21.26
CA GLY A 177 5.34 -4.99 -20.24
C GLY A 177 5.64 -6.45 -19.95
N TRP A 178 6.42 -6.69 -18.92
CA TRP A 178 6.85 -8.03 -18.53
C TRP A 178 5.60 -8.92 -18.28
N ARG A 179 5.55 -10.10 -18.91
CA ARG A 179 4.50 -11.14 -18.75
C ARG A 179 3.07 -10.69 -19.16
N PRO A 180 2.74 -10.68 -20.47
CA PRO A 180 1.46 -10.18 -20.98
C PRO A 180 0.23 -10.93 -20.46
N HIS A 181 0.30 -12.25 -20.25
CA HIS A 181 -0.86 -12.98 -19.74
C HIS A 181 -1.18 -12.60 -18.28
N ARG A 182 -0.15 -12.41 -17.44
CA ARG A 182 -0.31 -11.86 -16.09
C ARG A 182 -1.02 -10.52 -16.11
N ASN A 183 -0.56 -9.62 -16.96
CA ASN A 183 -1.05 -8.25 -17.04
C ASN A 183 -2.50 -8.20 -17.51
N ARG A 184 -2.82 -8.94 -18.57
CA ARG A 184 -4.18 -9.03 -19.10
C ARG A 184 -5.15 -9.67 -18.10
N SER A 185 -4.76 -10.79 -17.50
CA SER A 185 -5.61 -11.48 -16.53
C SER A 185 -5.89 -10.65 -15.27
N ALA A 186 -4.91 -9.84 -14.83
CA ALA A 186 -5.11 -8.86 -13.76
C ALA A 186 -6.14 -7.79 -14.10
N LEU A 187 -6.10 -7.23 -15.31
CA LEU A 187 -7.10 -6.24 -15.77
C LEU A 187 -8.50 -6.83 -15.84
N GLU A 188 -8.63 -8.03 -16.41
CA GLU A 188 -9.94 -8.69 -16.54
C GLU A 188 -10.53 -9.01 -15.16
N LEU A 189 -9.71 -9.51 -14.24
CA LEU A 189 -10.13 -9.74 -12.86
C LEU A 189 -10.58 -8.43 -12.21
N ALA A 190 -9.83 -7.34 -12.39
CA ALA A 190 -10.18 -6.03 -11.84
C ALA A 190 -11.51 -5.50 -12.41
N LEU A 191 -11.70 -5.59 -13.73
CA LEU A 191 -12.90 -5.11 -14.42
C LEU A 191 -14.13 -5.91 -13.99
N MET A 192 -14.05 -7.24 -13.99
CA MET A 192 -15.19 -8.11 -13.72
C MET A 192 -15.61 -8.17 -12.25
N THR A 193 -14.71 -7.81 -11.32
CA THR A 193 -14.99 -7.84 -9.87
C THR A 193 -15.18 -6.45 -9.24
N GLY A 194 -14.74 -5.39 -9.93
CA GLY A 194 -14.72 -4.02 -9.39
C GLY A 194 -13.77 -3.85 -8.20
N MET A 195 -12.82 -4.76 -8.02
CA MET A 195 -11.79 -4.65 -6.98
C MET A 195 -10.87 -3.45 -7.23
N ARG A 196 -10.44 -2.78 -6.16
CA ARG A 196 -9.37 -1.77 -6.26
C ARG A 196 -8.02 -2.43 -6.54
N ILE A 197 -7.09 -1.66 -7.09
CA ILE A 197 -5.72 -2.12 -7.37
C ILE A 197 -5.07 -2.88 -6.21
N GLN A 198 -5.20 -2.39 -4.98
CA GLN A 198 -4.66 -3.06 -3.79
C GLN A 198 -5.39 -4.37 -3.46
N GLU A 199 -6.68 -4.48 -3.77
CA GLU A 199 -7.49 -5.65 -3.46
C GLU A 199 -7.13 -6.81 -4.40
N TRP A 200 -7.22 -6.61 -5.72
CA TRP A 200 -6.92 -7.69 -6.67
C TRP A 200 -5.42 -8.01 -6.79
N SER A 201 -4.53 -7.02 -6.63
CA SER A 201 -3.08 -7.27 -6.74
C SER A 201 -2.50 -8.05 -5.55
N THR A 202 -3.26 -8.14 -4.45
CA THR A 202 -2.82 -8.82 -3.22
C THR A 202 -3.50 -10.16 -2.97
N LEU A 203 -4.29 -10.66 -3.92
CA LEU A 203 -4.93 -11.97 -3.82
C LEU A 203 -3.91 -13.09 -3.69
N LEU A 204 -4.20 -14.05 -2.82
CA LEU A 204 -3.46 -15.29 -2.67
C LEU A 204 -4.20 -16.42 -3.40
N LEU A 205 -3.47 -17.38 -3.97
CA LEU A 205 -4.03 -18.55 -4.65
C LEU A 205 -5.12 -19.28 -3.84
N PRO A 206 -4.96 -19.52 -2.52
CA PRO A 206 -5.98 -20.22 -1.74
C PRO A 206 -7.30 -19.45 -1.62
N GLU A 207 -7.26 -18.11 -1.65
CA GLU A 207 -8.48 -17.28 -1.57
C GLU A 207 -9.37 -17.47 -2.80
N LEU A 208 -8.83 -17.98 -3.91
CA LEU A 208 -9.55 -18.33 -5.12
C LEU A 208 -9.76 -19.86 -5.27
N GLY A 209 -9.43 -20.65 -4.25
CA GLY A 209 -9.46 -22.11 -4.33
C GLY A 209 -8.48 -22.69 -5.37
N LEU A 210 -7.38 -21.98 -5.65
CA LEU A 210 -6.38 -22.38 -6.65
C LEU A 210 -5.24 -23.23 -6.06
N THR A 211 -5.34 -23.65 -4.80
CA THR A 211 -4.35 -24.52 -4.15
C THR A 211 -4.91 -25.91 -3.91
N GLY A 212 -4.59 -26.84 -4.82
CA GLY A 212 -4.98 -28.24 -4.73
C GLY A 212 -6.48 -28.49 -4.96
N GLY A 213 -6.85 -29.76 -5.16
CA GLY A 213 -8.25 -30.15 -5.37
C GLY A 213 -8.85 -29.72 -6.71
N ARG A 214 -10.18 -29.82 -6.81
CA ARG A 214 -10.93 -29.39 -7.99
C ARG A 214 -11.13 -27.88 -7.93
N ARG A 215 -10.58 -27.18 -8.91
CA ARG A 215 -10.72 -25.73 -9.03
C ARG A 215 -12.21 -25.32 -9.08
N PRO A 216 -12.62 -24.32 -8.29
CA PRO A 216 -13.99 -23.81 -8.34
C PRO A 216 -14.23 -23.04 -9.62
N VAL A 217 -15.48 -23.09 -10.10
CA VAL A 217 -15.92 -22.32 -11.26
C VAL A 217 -16.09 -20.85 -10.92
N VAL A 218 -16.60 -20.58 -9.72
CA VAL A 218 -16.86 -19.25 -9.16
C VAL A 218 -16.44 -19.27 -7.70
N THR A 219 -16.13 -18.12 -7.12
CA THR A 219 -15.70 -18.04 -5.73
C THR A 219 -16.01 -16.68 -5.12
N ASP A 220 -16.23 -16.64 -3.81
CA ASP A 220 -16.37 -15.40 -3.06
C ASP A 220 -15.07 -15.14 -2.28
N VAL A 221 -14.54 -13.93 -2.43
CA VAL A 221 -13.32 -13.51 -1.74
C VAL A 221 -13.66 -12.52 -0.64
N ASP A 222 -13.31 -12.90 0.59
CA ASP A 222 -13.36 -12.01 1.76
C ASP A 222 -12.17 -11.04 1.76
N LEU A 223 -12.44 -9.75 1.56
CA LEU A 223 -11.47 -8.67 1.68
C LEU A 223 -11.60 -8.00 3.04
N ALA A 224 -10.48 -7.77 3.74
CA ALA A 224 -10.45 -6.94 4.95
C ALA A 224 -9.21 -6.05 4.98
N ALA A 225 -8.06 -6.56 5.41
CA ALA A 225 -6.84 -5.76 5.61
C ALA A 225 -6.31 -5.07 4.34
N CYS A 226 -6.63 -5.60 3.16
CA CYS A 226 -6.27 -5.00 1.87
C CYS A 226 -7.34 -4.05 1.31
N ALA A 227 -8.55 -4.05 1.87
CA ALA A 227 -9.63 -3.18 1.43
C ALA A 227 -9.38 -1.72 1.86
N LYS A 228 -10.09 -0.79 1.22
CA LYS A 228 -10.02 0.63 1.57
C LYS A 228 -10.35 0.82 3.06
N TYR A 229 -9.42 1.43 3.80
CA TYR A 229 -9.51 1.62 5.26
C TYR A 229 -9.65 0.33 6.07
N GLY A 230 -9.26 -0.82 5.51
CA GLY A 230 -9.41 -2.11 6.19
C GLY A 230 -10.86 -2.57 6.37
N ARG A 231 -11.83 -1.97 5.67
CA ARG A 231 -13.25 -2.25 5.86
C ARG A 231 -13.62 -3.60 5.23
N PRO A 232 -14.11 -4.57 6.02
CA PRO A 232 -14.44 -5.89 5.51
C PRO A 232 -15.55 -5.85 4.45
N ARG A 233 -15.38 -6.58 3.35
CA ARG A 233 -16.43 -6.85 2.36
C ARG A 233 -16.13 -8.15 1.61
N SER A 234 -17.16 -8.81 1.12
CA SER A 234 -17.01 -9.94 0.19
C SER A 234 -17.14 -9.47 -1.26
N VAL A 235 -16.45 -10.16 -2.16
CA VAL A 235 -16.48 -9.92 -3.60
C VAL A 235 -16.63 -11.24 -4.34
N TYR A 236 -17.68 -11.31 -5.15
CA TYR A 236 -17.91 -12.43 -6.05
C TYR A 236 -16.97 -12.38 -7.25
N VAL A 237 -16.27 -13.49 -7.52
CA VAL A 237 -15.41 -13.68 -8.68
C VAL A 237 -16.14 -14.58 -9.68
N PRO A 238 -16.58 -14.03 -10.83
CA PRO A 238 -17.34 -14.78 -11.82
C PRO A 238 -16.46 -15.79 -12.57
N ARG A 239 -17.14 -16.72 -13.25
CA ARG A 239 -16.51 -17.75 -14.10
C ARG A 239 -15.49 -17.16 -15.07
N ASP A 240 -15.90 -16.16 -15.84
CA ASP A 240 -15.07 -15.61 -16.90
C ASP A 240 -13.77 -15.01 -16.34
N ALA A 241 -13.83 -14.38 -15.16
CA ALA A 241 -12.65 -13.88 -14.47
C ALA A 241 -11.74 -15.02 -14.00
N MET A 242 -12.32 -16.14 -13.55
CA MET A 242 -11.54 -17.33 -13.21
C MET A 242 -10.86 -17.90 -14.46
N GLU A 243 -11.59 -18.14 -15.55
CA GLU A 243 -11.06 -18.74 -16.79
C GLU A 243 -9.97 -17.86 -17.45
N LEU A 244 -10.08 -16.53 -17.36
CA LEU A 244 -9.09 -15.60 -17.90
C LEU A 244 -7.76 -15.58 -17.13
N LEU A 245 -7.68 -16.20 -15.94
CA LEU A 245 -6.41 -16.42 -15.23
C LEU A 245 -5.56 -17.54 -15.87
N ASP A 246 -6.16 -18.42 -16.68
CA ASP A 246 -5.55 -19.69 -17.10
C ASP A 246 -4.28 -19.52 -17.93
N PRO A 247 -4.24 -18.63 -18.96
CA PRO A 247 -3.02 -18.42 -19.71
C PRO A 247 -1.85 -18.00 -18.82
N TYR A 248 -2.13 -17.17 -17.79
CA TYR A 248 -1.11 -16.78 -16.83
C TYR A 248 -0.70 -17.94 -15.92
N LEU A 249 -1.66 -18.62 -15.30
CA LEU A 249 -1.41 -19.68 -14.32
C LEU A 249 -0.72 -20.90 -14.93
N LEU A 250 -1.02 -21.23 -16.19
CA LEU A 250 -0.52 -22.42 -16.86
C LEU A 250 0.78 -22.16 -17.63
N LEU A 251 0.94 -21.01 -18.28
CA LEU A 251 2.06 -20.76 -19.20
C LEU A 251 3.17 -19.92 -18.57
N GLU A 252 2.82 -18.84 -17.87
CA GLU A 252 3.80 -17.86 -17.39
C GLU A 252 4.22 -18.10 -15.95
N ARG A 253 3.25 -18.26 -15.04
CA ARG A 253 3.50 -18.36 -13.61
C ARG A 253 4.47 -19.50 -13.24
N PRO A 254 4.36 -20.73 -13.78
CA PRO A 254 5.25 -21.83 -13.40
C PRO A 254 6.73 -21.51 -13.71
N GLY A 255 7.00 -20.88 -14.85
CA GLY A 255 8.35 -20.45 -15.22
C GLY A 255 8.91 -19.35 -14.31
N ILE A 256 8.07 -18.42 -13.88
CA ILE A 256 8.46 -17.37 -12.91
C ILE A 256 8.80 -18.03 -11.56
N VAL A 257 7.98 -18.96 -11.09
CA VAL A 257 8.20 -19.68 -9.82
C VAL A 257 9.49 -20.49 -9.88
N ALA A 258 9.69 -21.31 -10.92
CA ALA A 258 10.88 -22.13 -11.08
C ALA A 258 12.18 -21.30 -11.04
N THR A 259 12.17 -20.13 -11.69
CA THR A 259 13.31 -19.19 -11.68
C THR A 259 13.53 -18.56 -10.29
N ALA A 260 12.45 -18.27 -9.57
CA ALA A 260 12.48 -17.60 -8.27
C ALA A 260 12.88 -18.51 -7.10
N GLN A 261 12.62 -19.82 -7.19
CA GLN A 261 12.80 -20.77 -6.09
C GLN A 261 14.19 -20.71 -5.44
N ARG A 262 15.26 -20.58 -6.23
CA ARG A 262 16.63 -20.49 -5.69
C ARG A 262 16.82 -19.24 -4.83
N THR A 263 16.29 -18.11 -5.27
CA THR A 263 16.35 -16.84 -4.53
C THR A 263 15.49 -16.89 -3.27
N LEU A 264 14.27 -17.43 -3.37
CA LEU A 264 13.37 -17.60 -2.22
C LEU A 264 14.02 -18.50 -1.15
N ARG A 265 14.66 -19.61 -1.54
CA ARG A 265 15.37 -20.49 -0.60
C ARG A 265 16.52 -19.77 0.13
N ARG A 266 17.27 -18.89 -0.56
CA ARG A 266 18.34 -18.10 0.07
C ARG A 266 17.80 -17.09 1.08
N GLN A 267 16.59 -16.57 0.84
CA GLN A 267 15.95 -15.55 1.67
C GLN A 267 14.91 -16.12 2.64
N VAL A 268 14.90 -17.44 2.86
CA VAL A 268 13.85 -18.15 3.62
C VAL A 268 13.61 -17.58 5.03
N ARG A 269 14.64 -17.01 5.65
CA ARG A 269 14.56 -16.40 6.98
C ARG A 269 13.69 -15.13 7.00
N ASP A 270 13.59 -14.44 5.87
CA ASP A 270 12.82 -13.20 5.71
C ASP A 270 11.42 -13.45 5.14
N LEU A 271 11.03 -14.73 4.98
CA LEU A 271 9.75 -15.13 4.39
C LEU A 271 8.79 -15.66 5.45
N PHE A 272 7.50 -15.54 5.16
CA PHE A 272 6.48 -16.30 5.87
C PHE A 272 6.31 -17.64 5.16
N VAL A 273 6.91 -18.70 5.73
CA VAL A 273 6.90 -20.05 5.13
C VAL A 273 5.69 -20.82 5.66
N VAL A 274 4.65 -20.88 4.84
CA VAL A 274 3.42 -21.63 5.08
C VAL A 274 3.70 -23.12 4.89
N GLN A 275 3.30 -23.89 5.91
CA GLN A 275 3.41 -25.35 5.94
C GLN A 275 2.06 -26.02 5.75
N ARG A 276 0.97 -25.34 6.12
CA ARG A 276 -0.39 -25.85 5.98
C ARG A 276 -1.38 -24.73 5.68
N ILE A 277 -2.30 -25.02 4.77
CA ILE A 277 -3.49 -24.23 4.51
C ILE A 277 -4.66 -24.93 5.22
N GLU A 278 -5.43 -24.18 5.99
CA GLU A 278 -6.50 -24.66 6.87
C GLU A 278 -7.80 -23.89 6.61
N GLY A 279 -8.93 -24.43 7.08
CA GLY A 279 -10.22 -23.75 7.05
C GLY A 279 -10.67 -23.38 5.64
N ASP A 280 -10.61 -24.34 4.72
CA ASP A 280 -11.03 -24.17 3.32
C ASP A 280 -10.33 -23.03 2.59
N GLY A 281 -9.01 -22.86 2.82
CA GLY A 281 -8.24 -21.80 2.17
C GLY A 281 -8.32 -20.44 2.84
N THR A 282 -8.93 -20.32 4.03
CA THR A 282 -9.05 -19.03 4.74
C THR A 282 -7.92 -18.76 5.74
N ARG A 283 -7.21 -19.80 6.17
CA ARG A 283 -6.13 -19.71 7.18
C ARG A 283 -4.85 -20.35 6.68
N VAL A 284 -3.73 -19.74 7.04
CA VAL A 284 -2.39 -20.30 6.82
C VAL A 284 -1.68 -20.50 8.14
N ARG A 285 -1.00 -21.63 8.26
CA ARG A 285 -0.13 -21.97 9.38
C ARG A 285 1.29 -22.19 8.87
N GLY A 286 2.25 -21.54 9.49
CA GLY A 286 3.63 -21.55 9.03
C GLY A 286 4.62 -20.98 10.03
N VAL A 287 5.83 -20.70 9.55
CA VAL A 287 6.92 -20.10 10.31
C VAL A 287 7.20 -18.70 9.77
N LEU A 288 7.20 -17.70 10.67
CA LEU A 288 7.58 -16.32 10.39
C LEU A 288 8.62 -15.91 11.44
N GLU A 289 9.79 -15.46 11.00
CA GLU A 289 10.88 -15.03 11.90
C GLU A 289 11.26 -16.11 12.94
N GLY A 290 11.22 -17.38 12.53
CA GLY A 290 11.52 -18.53 13.40
C GLY A 290 10.39 -18.96 14.33
N VAL A 291 9.28 -18.21 14.39
CA VAL A 291 8.13 -18.49 15.25
C VAL A 291 6.99 -19.12 14.44
N ARG A 292 6.38 -20.17 14.99
CA ARG A 292 5.16 -20.76 14.41
C ARG A 292 3.97 -19.82 14.63
N VAL A 293 3.32 -19.42 13.55
CA VAL A 293 2.17 -18.52 13.57
C VAL A 293 1.04 -19.05 12.68
N THR A 294 -0.18 -18.73 13.08
CA THR A 294 -1.39 -18.91 12.26
C THR A 294 -1.95 -17.54 11.91
N ARG A 295 -2.30 -17.34 10.63
CA ARG A 295 -2.86 -16.09 10.12
C ARG A 295 -4.14 -16.38 9.34
N VAL A 296 -5.14 -15.51 9.53
CA VAL A 296 -6.33 -15.47 8.67
C VAL A 296 -5.98 -14.63 7.45
N MET A 297 -6.19 -15.16 6.24
CA MET A 297 -5.69 -14.54 5.02
C MET A 297 -6.25 -13.13 4.82
N LYS A 298 -7.57 -12.93 4.97
CA LYS A 298 -8.21 -11.61 4.82
C LYS A 298 -7.64 -10.52 5.73
N ASP A 299 -7.08 -10.90 6.88
CA ASP A 299 -6.47 -9.98 7.86
C ASP A 299 -4.97 -9.74 7.62
N MET A 300 -4.35 -10.44 6.67
CA MET A 300 -2.96 -10.23 6.29
C MET A 300 -2.83 -8.95 5.47
N LYS A 301 -2.03 -8.00 5.98
CA LYS A 301 -1.67 -6.77 5.25
C LYS A 301 -0.84 -7.09 4.00
N PRO A 302 -0.81 -6.20 2.98
CA PRO A 302 -0.08 -6.42 1.73
C PRO A 302 1.40 -6.81 1.94
N GLY A 303 2.08 -6.22 2.92
CA GLY A 303 3.48 -6.52 3.23
C GLY A 303 3.71 -7.98 3.63
N LEU A 304 2.82 -8.57 4.43
CA LEU A 304 2.93 -9.97 4.83
C LEU A 304 2.58 -10.90 3.66
N ARG A 305 1.49 -10.60 2.93
CA ARG A 305 1.10 -11.33 1.71
C ARG A 305 2.24 -11.42 0.69
N ARG A 306 2.99 -10.34 0.53
CA ARG A 306 4.15 -10.24 -0.39
C ARG A 306 5.24 -11.27 -0.14
N ILE A 307 5.49 -11.61 1.12
CA ILE A 307 6.56 -12.52 1.54
C ILE A 307 6.03 -13.91 1.89
N THR A 308 4.74 -14.17 1.66
CA THR A 308 4.12 -15.45 1.99
C THR A 308 4.39 -16.46 0.89
N VAL A 309 5.02 -17.58 1.25
CA VAL A 309 5.36 -18.69 0.36
C VAL A 309 4.86 -20.00 0.97
N LEU A 310 4.48 -20.96 0.14
CA LEU A 310 4.12 -22.32 0.50
C LEU A 310 5.33 -23.23 0.29
N GLU A 311 5.66 -24.02 1.30
CA GLU A 311 6.62 -25.10 1.16
C GLU A 311 5.96 -26.29 0.44
N THR A 312 6.44 -26.58 -0.77
CA THR A 312 6.01 -27.74 -1.58
C THR A 312 7.17 -28.71 -1.77
N GLY A 313 6.89 -29.95 -2.19
CA GLY A 313 7.94 -30.90 -2.55
C GLY A 313 8.90 -30.40 -3.65
N GLY A 314 8.45 -29.47 -4.50
CA GLY A 314 9.26 -28.81 -5.52
C GLY A 314 10.08 -27.62 -5.02
N GLY A 315 9.84 -27.12 -3.80
CA GLY A 315 10.46 -25.92 -3.24
C GLY A 315 9.44 -24.88 -2.76
N LEU A 316 9.92 -23.66 -2.53
CA LEU A 316 9.09 -22.55 -2.07
C LEU A 316 8.30 -21.96 -3.25
N ASP A 317 6.97 -22.05 -3.19
CA ASP A 317 6.06 -21.44 -4.16
C ASP A 317 5.41 -20.19 -3.54
N PRO A 318 5.54 -19.00 -4.13
CA PRO A 318 4.80 -17.83 -3.70
C PRO A 318 3.29 -18.10 -3.58
N LEU A 319 2.64 -17.67 -2.50
CA LEU A 319 1.18 -17.78 -2.41
C LEU A 319 0.44 -16.67 -3.16
N ALA A 320 1.10 -15.55 -3.46
CA ALA A 320 0.50 -14.48 -4.24
C ALA A 320 0.07 -14.99 -5.63
N LEU A 321 -1.12 -14.58 -6.05
CA LEU A 321 -1.66 -14.88 -7.39
C LEU A 321 -0.72 -14.28 -8.44
N PHE A 322 -0.58 -12.96 -8.44
CA PHE A 322 0.27 -12.22 -9.36
C PHE A 322 1.66 -11.99 -8.77
N ILE A 323 2.68 -12.51 -9.46
CA ILE A 323 4.07 -12.41 -9.04
C ILE A 323 4.94 -11.66 -10.06
N GLY A 324 5.92 -10.93 -9.51
CA GLY A 324 6.95 -10.20 -10.23
C GLY A 324 8.23 -11.02 -10.43
N GLN A 325 9.27 -10.37 -10.95
CA GLN A 325 10.60 -10.95 -11.07
C GLN A 325 11.12 -11.34 -9.67
N GLY A 326 11.59 -12.57 -9.52
CA GLY A 326 12.02 -13.11 -8.22
C GLY A 326 10.91 -13.70 -7.35
N GLY A 327 9.68 -13.84 -7.88
CA GLY A 327 8.60 -14.59 -7.24
C GLY A 327 7.89 -13.87 -6.10
N ARG A 328 8.22 -12.60 -5.84
CA ARG A 328 7.47 -11.81 -4.85
C ARG A 328 6.24 -11.17 -5.49
N MET A 329 5.21 -10.94 -4.69
CA MET A 329 4.06 -10.14 -5.10
C MET A 329 4.52 -8.73 -5.53
N LEU A 330 3.88 -8.19 -6.56
CA LEU A 330 4.12 -6.83 -7.01
C LEU A 330 3.70 -5.81 -5.95
N THR A 331 4.37 -4.67 -5.91
CA THR A 331 3.88 -3.50 -5.19
C THR A 331 2.77 -2.84 -6.00
N GLY A 332 1.93 -2.01 -5.36
CA GLY A 332 0.91 -1.24 -6.08
C GLY A 332 1.50 -0.43 -7.24
N SER A 333 2.64 0.23 -7.01
CA SER A 333 3.40 0.96 -8.03
C SER A 333 4.08 0.08 -9.09
N GLY A 334 4.10 -1.24 -8.91
CA GLY A 334 4.62 -2.16 -9.92
C GLY A 334 3.61 -2.44 -11.04
N TRP A 335 2.39 -1.94 -10.89
CA TRP A 335 1.30 -1.98 -11.87
C TRP A 335 1.03 -0.61 -12.50
N ASP A 336 1.53 0.47 -11.89
CA ASP A 336 1.51 1.84 -12.42
C ASP A 336 2.61 2.00 -13.48
#